data_AF-A0A7R9N4D4-F1
#
_entry.id   AF-A0A7R9N4D4-F1
#
_cell.length_a   1.000
_cell.length_b   1.000
_cell.length_c   1.000
_cell.angle_alpha   90.00
_cell.angle_beta   90.00
_cell.angle_gamma   90.00
#
_symmetry.space_group_name_H-M   'P 1'
#
loop_
_entity.id
_entity.type
_entity.pdbx_description
1 polymer ?
#
loop_
_entity_poly.entity_id
_entity_poly.type
_entity_poly.pdbx_seq_one_letter_code
_entity_poly.pdbx_strand_id
1 'polypeptide(L)'
;MMSDDGGQIGIDFLLGISIFMLTLAFMVQFIPGLFASSSSGGSSLSSVAYRTASILVEDPGWWSNNTHNGTNWENHTENIRRLGLARDTTTSTRLTDEVNFLARLKILSMMELDREEITTRLGLYDNVSGAHVEYGYNITITENSAPLLLNGTRATFGETPPVAADIYKVTRVVLVETGSVACFDADELTASSSNIAKINVSGLQSDNVTIQITDFNVTGTSPEFKNATLDGVNITSSNYAAYKRTNTSEFVDATVPISLNSTDTLRLSFNYTLFPAPTTYTLGLEFVNISFTPVPPPYTNYSENVEPLYEPARLTVEVWR
;
A
#
# COMPACT_ATOMS: atom_id res chain seq x y z
N MET A 1 -74.35 35.34 36.77
CA MET A 1 -73.33 34.56 36.04
C MET A 1 -72.51 35.58 35.25
N MET A 2 -71.33 35.90 35.80
CA MET A 2 -70.33 36.94 35.47
C MET A 2 -69.73 37.32 36.85
N SER A 3 -68.46 37.18 37.18
CA SER A 3 -67.23 37.14 36.38
C SER A 3 -66.21 36.22 37.05
N ASP A 4 -65.72 35.20 36.34
CA ASP A 4 -64.66 34.29 36.80
C ASP A 4 -63.43 34.30 35.86
N ASP A 5 -63.40 35.23 34.91
CA ASP A 5 -62.34 35.31 33.88
C ASP A 5 -61.00 35.79 34.46
N GLY A 6 -61.03 36.66 35.49
CA GLY A 6 -59.80 37.21 36.09
C GLY A 6 -59.00 36.18 36.90
N GLY A 7 -59.67 35.25 37.56
CA GLY A 7 -59.03 34.14 38.28
C GLY A 7 -58.44 33.11 37.32
N GLN A 8 -59.16 32.81 36.24
CA GLN A 8 -58.71 31.92 35.18
C GLN A 8 -57.47 32.46 34.45
N ILE A 9 -57.44 33.76 34.12
CA ILE A 9 -56.26 34.42 33.51
C ILE A 9 -55.03 34.33 34.42
N GLY A 10 -55.21 34.47 35.74
CA GLY A 10 -54.11 34.34 36.71
C GLY A 10 -53.56 32.91 36.80
N ILE A 11 -54.43 31.91 36.76
CA ILE A 11 -54.06 30.48 36.77
C ILE A 11 -53.35 30.10 35.47
N ASP A 12 -53.86 30.54 34.32
CA ASP A 12 -53.25 30.26 33.01
C ASP A 12 -51.86 30.90 32.88
N PHE A 13 -51.66 32.11 33.42
CA PHE A 13 -50.35 32.75 33.48
C PHE A 13 -49.38 32.01 34.40
N LEU A 14 -49.82 31.59 35.59
CA LEU A 14 -49.01 30.82 36.54
C LEU A 14 -48.60 29.46 35.97
N LEU A 15 -49.53 28.79 35.27
CA LEU A 15 -49.27 27.52 34.62
C LEU A 15 -48.31 27.68 33.44
N GLY A 16 -48.51 28.73 32.62
CA GLY A 16 -47.63 29.08 31.51
C GLY A 16 -46.19 29.39 31.95
N ILE A 17 -46.01 30.23 32.99
CA ILE A 17 -44.68 30.55 33.50
C ILE A 17 -44.01 29.35 34.18
N SER A 18 -44.79 28.47 34.82
CA SER A 18 -44.26 27.25 35.45
C SER A 18 -43.75 26.26 34.41
N ILE A 19 -44.49 26.04 33.32
CA ILE A 19 -44.05 25.20 32.21
C ILE A 19 -42.81 25.81 31.55
N PHE A 20 -42.81 27.13 31.32
CA PHE A 20 -41.65 27.83 30.77
C PHE A 20 -40.40 27.65 31.65
N MET A 21 -40.50 27.89 32.96
CA MET A 21 -39.38 27.75 33.89
C MET A 21 -38.89 26.30 33.99
N LEU A 22 -39.79 25.31 33.94
CA LEU A 22 -39.43 23.90 33.91
C LEU A 22 -38.67 23.55 32.63
N THR A 23 -39.15 24.00 31.46
CA THR A 23 -38.45 23.79 30.18
C THR A 23 -37.10 24.48 30.13
N LEU A 24 -36.99 25.69 30.70
CA LEU A 24 -35.72 26.43 30.80
C LEU A 24 -34.72 25.69 31.71
N ALA A 25 -35.19 25.15 32.84
CA ALA A 25 -34.35 24.37 33.74
C ALA A 25 -33.79 23.11 33.06
N PHE A 26 -34.62 22.37 32.33
CA PHE A 26 -34.17 21.25 31.52
C PHE A 26 -33.17 21.69 30.44
N MET A 27 -33.46 22.77 29.71
CA MET A 27 -32.55 23.29 28.68
C MET A 27 -31.16 23.62 29.25
N VAL A 28 -31.10 24.33 30.38
CA VAL A 28 -29.83 24.68 31.05
C VAL A 28 -29.05 23.44 31.47
N GLN A 29 -29.74 22.35 31.86
CA GLN A 29 -29.09 21.09 32.20
C GLN A 29 -28.47 20.37 30.98
N PHE A 30 -28.98 20.61 29.77
CA PHE A 30 -28.42 20.05 28.53
C PHE A 30 -27.29 20.90 27.92
N ILE A 31 -27.16 22.19 28.28
CA ILE A 31 -26.08 23.06 27.78
C ILE A 31 -24.69 22.47 28.04
N PRO A 32 -24.34 21.96 29.24
CA PRO A 32 -23.05 21.32 29.48
C PRO A 32 -22.81 20.09 28.57
N GLY A 33 -23.87 19.33 28.26
CA GLY A 33 -23.80 18.16 27.38
C GLY A 33 -23.39 18.49 25.95
N LEU A 34 -23.74 19.69 25.46
CA LEU A 34 -23.31 20.19 24.15
C LEU A 34 -21.79 20.50 24.09
N PHE A 35 -21.15 20.71 25.25
CA PHE A 35 -19.70 20.93 25.34
C PHE A 35 -18.94 19.67 25.79
N ALA A 36 -19.64 18.63 26.25
CA ALA A 36 -19.04 17.37 26.70
C ALA A 36 -18.59 16.45 25.56
N SER A 37 -19.02 16.69 24.31
CA SER A 37 -18.54 15.95 23.13
C SER A 37 -17.09 16.28 22.74
N SER A 38 -16.45 17.22 23.46
CA SER A 38 -15.06 17.62 23.25
C SER A 38 -14.15 17.16 24.40
N SER A 39 -14.36 15.95 24.94
CA SER A 39 -13.38 15.34 25.82
C SER A 39 -12.06 15.21 25.06
N SER A 40 -11.09 16.04 25.44
CA SER A 40 -9.79 16.28 24.80
C SER A 40 -8.89 15.03 24.61
N GLY A 41 -9.28 13.87 25.18
CA GLY A 41 -8.59 12.60 24.98
C GLY A 41 -8.84 11.95 23.61
N GLY A 42 -10.09 11.95 23.12
CA GLY A 42 -10.42 11.30 21.84
C GLY A 42 -9.97 12.09 20.61
N SER A 43 -10.03 13.43 20.69
CA SER A 43 -9.60 14.32 19.60
C SER A 43 -8.09 14.35 19.39
N SER A 44 -7.30 14.11 20.44
CA SER A 44 -5.84 14.06 20.35
C SER A 44 -5.40 12.76 19.69
N LEU A 45 -5.92 11.61 20.10
CA LEU A 45 -5.63 10.31 19.46
C LEU A 45 -5.98 10.30 17.98
N SER A 46 -7.14 10.85 17.59
CA SER A 46 -7.53 10.93 16.18
C SER A 46 -6.57 11.77 15.35
N SER A 47 -6.12 12.89 15.90
CA SER A 47 -5.16 13.77 15.24
C SER A 47 -3.78 13.11 15.08
N VAL A 48 -3.35 12.34 16.09
CA VAL A 48 -2.05 11.64 16.08
C VAL A 48 -2.08 10.52 15.05
N ALA A 49 -3.11 9.67 15.05
CA ALA A 49 -3.24 8.60 14.07
C ALA A 49 -3.32 9.14 12.63
N TYR A 50 -4.09 10.22 12.41
CA TYR A 50 -4.20 10.85 11.09
C TYR A 50 -2.87 11.44 10.63
N ARG A 51 -2.19 12.22 11.49
CA ARG A 51 -0.89 12.82 11.19
C ARG A 51 0.14 11.75 10.89
N THR A 52 0.23 10.69 11.71
CA THR A 52 1.16 9.59 11.49
C THR A 52 0.89 8.87 10.17
N ALA A 53 -0.37 8.57 9.87
CA ALA A 53 -0.74 7.96 8.59
C ALA A 53 -0.36 8.86 7.40
N SER A 54 -0.62 10.17 7.48
CA SER A 54 -0.24 11.12 6.42
C SER A 54 1.28 11.29 6.29
N ILE A 55 2.04 11.35 7.39
CA ILE A 55 3.51 11.39 7.32
C ILE A 55 4.03 10.15 6.60
N LEU A 56 3.56 8.95 6.96
CA LEU A 56 4.04 7.73 6.36
C LEU A 56 3.68 7.63 4.87
N VAL A 57 2.45 7.98 4.50
CA VAL A 57 1.95 7.76 3.14
C VAL A 57 2.37 8.85 2.17
N GLU A 58 2.47 10.09 2.65
CA GLU A 58 2.68 11.24 1.80
C GLU A 58 4.14 11.72 1.88
N ASP A 59 4.78 11.70 3.05
CA ASP A 59 6.16 12.17 3.18
C ASP A 59 7.18 11.14 2.67
N PRO A 60 8.17 11.53 1.87
CA PRO A 60 9.29 10.64 1.54
C PRO A 60 10.27 10.48 2.71
N GLY A 61 10.15 11.28 3.77
CA GLY A 61 11.11 11.35 4.85
C GLY A 61 12.31 12.23 4.50
N TRP A 62 13.17 12.45 5.48
CA TRP A 62 14.32 13.34 5.36
C TRP A 62 15.46 12.91 6.28
N TRP A 63 16.68 12.98 5.77
CA TRP A 63 17.90 12.85 6.57
C TRP A 63 18.80 14.05 6.35
N SER A 64 19.63 14.38 7.34
CA SER A 64 20.65 15.41 7.17
C SER A 64 21.81 15.25 8.15
N ASN A 65 23.01 15.44 7.62
CA ASN A 65 24.23 15.60 8.39
C ASN A 65 24.82 17.01 8.17
N ASN A 66 26.06 17.23 8.57
CA ASN A 66 26.71 18.54 8.49
C ASN A 66 27.00 19.00 7.05
N THR A 67 27.02 18.11 6.06
CA THR A 67 27.48 18.40 4.70
C THR A 67 26.45 18.07 3.62
N HIS A 68 25.53 17.14 3.88
CA HIS A 68 24.57 16.61 2.91
C HIS A 68 23.20 16.40 3.55
N ASN A 69 22.18 16.38 2.71
CA ASN A 69 20.81 16.06 3.07
C ASN A 69 20.08 15.43 1.89
N GLY A 70 18.95 14.78 2.16
CA GLY A 70 18.14 14.16 1.12
C GLY A 70 16.93 13.40 1.67
N THR A 71 16.20 12.77 0.77
CA THR A 71 14.97 12.01 1.04
C THR A 71 15.18 10.50 1.08
N ASN A 72 16.40 10.04 0.78
CA ASN A 72 16.83 8.63 0.84
C ASN A 72 17.34 8.26 2.25
N TRP A 73 16.52 8.54 3.27
CA TRP A 73 16.86 8.34 4.68
C TRP A 73 17.08 6.86 5.00
N GLU A 74 16.51 5.94 4.22
CA GLU A 74 16.68 4.50 4.34
C GLU A 74 18.13 4.03 4.19
N ASN A 75 19.00 4.87 3.58
CA ASN A 75 20.43 4.64 3.43
C ASN A 75 21.29 5.42 4.46
N HIS A 76 20.66 6.18 5.35
CA HIS A 76 21.31 7.09 6.31
C HIS A 76 20.59 7.04 7.67
N THR A 77 20.40 5.83 8.20
CA THR A 77 19.56 5.58 9.38
C THR A 77 20.10 6.23 10.66
N GLU A 78 21.39 6.57 10.69
CA GLU A 78 22.04 7.27 11.80
C GLU A 78 21.80 8.80 11.82
N ASN A 79 21.26 9.38 10.73
CA ASN A 79 21.05 10.81 10.56
C ASN A 79 19.60 11.18 10.17
N ILE A 80 18.64 10.32 10.52
CA ILE A 80 17.22 10.54 10.23
C ILE A 80 16.75 11.83 10.92
N ARG A 81 16.00 12.65 10.18
CA ARG A 81 15.29 13.81 10.74
C ARG A 81 13.80 13.58 10.78
N ARG A 82 13.27 12.87 9.78
CA ARG A 82 11.85 12.56 9.64
C ARG A 82 11.68 11.25 8.90
N LEU A 83 10.81 10.39 9.41
CA LEU A 83 10.39 9.18 8.72
C LEU A 83 9.29 9.49 7.70
N GLY A 84 9.24 8.68 6.65
CA GLY A 84 8.24 8.74 5.61
C GLY A 84 8.46 7.60 4.63
N LEU A 85 7.39 7.02 4.10
CA LEU A 85 7.47 5.84 3.24
C LEU A 85 7.20 6.18 1.76
N ALA A 86 6.79 7.41 1.45
CA ALA A 86 6.46 7.79 0.09
C ALA A 86 7.68 7.66 -0.84
N ARG A 87 7.44 7.14 -2.03
CA ARG A 87 8.43 7.08 -3.10
C ARG A 87 8.67 8.45 -3.72
N ASP A 88 7.62 9.25 -3.88
CA ASP A 88 7.71 10.55 -4.54
C ASP A 88 8.50 11.56 -3.70
N THR A 89 9.65 11.98 -4.22
CA THR A 89 10.52 12.97 -3.60
C THR A 89 10.21 14.39 -4.03
N THR A 90 9.33 14.58 -5.03
CA THR A 90 9.04 15.86 -5.65
C THR A 90 7.66 16.35 -5.22
N THR A 91 7.61 17.49 -4.55
CA THR A 91 6.33 17.99 -4.01
C THR A 91 5.33 18.42 -5.09
N SER A 92 5.80 18.81 -6.28
CA SER A 92 4.94 19.29 -7.36
C SER A 92 4.18 18.20 -8.12
N THR A 93 4.57 16.94 -7.97
CA THR A 93 3.94 15.78 -8.63
C THR A 93 2.93 15.06 -7.74
N ARG A 94 2.81 15.49 -6.47
CA ARG A 94 1.90 14.89 -5.49
C ARG A 94 0.50 15.43 -5.68
N LEU A 95 -0.25 14.78 -6.56
CA LEU A 95 -1.65 15.07 -6.79
C LEU A 95 -2.52 14.41 -5.71
N THR A 96 -3.58 15.08 -5.29
CA THR A 96 -4.50 14.58 -4.26
C THR A 96 -5.52 13.56 -4.76
N ASP A 97 -5.62 13.39 -6.07
CA ASP A 97 -6.52 12.45 -6.75
C ASP A 97 -5.84 11.14 -7.17
N GLU A 98 -4.52 11.03 -7.01
CA GLU A 98 -3.77 9.81 -7.28
C GLU A 98 -3.41 9.05 -6.00
N VAL A 99 -3.31 7.73 -6.10
CA VAL A 99 -2.91 6.87 -4.98
C VAL A 99 -1.41 7.03 -4.73
N ASN A 100 -1.03 7.20 -3.46
CA ASN A 100 0.38 7.34 -3.10
C ASN A 100 1.14 6.01 -3.21
N PHE A 101 2.36 6.10 -3.73
CA PHE A 101 3.29 4.98 -3.87
C PHE A 101 4.25 4.94 -2.68
N LEU A 102 4.40 3.78 -2.04
CA LEU A 102 5.34 3.55 -0.94
C LEU A 102 6.56 2.77 -1.43
N ALA A 103 7.74 3.23 -1.01
CA ALA A 103 9.01 2.63 -1.37
C ALA A 103 9.35 1.42 -0.49
N ARG A 104 9.72 0.30 -1.11
CA ARG A 104 10.02 -0.96 -0.42
C ARG A 104 11.16 -0.81 0.58
N LEU A 105 12.25 -0.17 0.15
CA LEU A 105 13.46 -0.02 0.97
C LEU A 105 13.21 0.83 2.22
N LYS A 106 12.33 1.83 2.14
CA LYS A 106 11.94 2.64 3.31
C LYS A 106 11.16 1.82 4.33
N ILE A 107 10.25 0.96 3.86
CA ILE A 107 9.51 0.04 4.73
C ILE A 107 10.48 -0.91 5.42
N LEU A 108 11.36 -1.57 4.66
CA LEU A 108 12.36 -2.48 5.20
C LEU A 108 13.30 -1.79 6.20
N SER A 109 13.86 -0.64 5.86
CA SER A 109 14.74 0.10 6.78
C SER A 109 13.99 0.58 8.03
N MET A 110 12.71 0.94 7.95
CA MET A 110 11.90 1.28 9.12
C MET A 110 11.71 0.08 10.06
N MET A 111 11.63 -1.14 9.52
CA MET A 111 11.46 -2.36 10.32
C MET A 111 12.70 -2.69 11.17
N GLU A 112 13.86 -2.19 10.77
CA GLU A 112 15.13 -2.37 11.49
C GLU A 112 15.39 -1.27 12.54
N LEU A 113 14.55 -0.22 12.59
CA LEU A 113 14.66 0.83 13.59
C LEU A 113 14.13 0.37 14.94
N ASP A 114 14.75 0.85 16.02
CA ASP A 114 14.22 0.64 17.35
C ASP A 114 12.94 1.47 17.59
N ARG A 115 12.21 1.08 18.65
CA ARG A 115 10.96 1.73 19.04
C ARG A 115 11.16 3.22 19.36
N GLU A 116 12.28 3.59 19.99
CA GLU A 116 12.53 4.95 20.45
C GLU A 116 12.69 5.90 19.26
N GLU A 117 13.43 5.48 18.23
CA GLU A 117 13.63 6.22 17.00
C GLU A 117 12.30 6.38 16.25
N ILE A 118 11.50 5.31 16.10
CA ILE A 118 10.18 5.41 15.46
C ILE A 118 9.26 6.37 16.23
N THR A 119 9.20 6.23 17.54
CA THR A 119 8.34 7.04 18.42
C THR A 119 8.72 8.51 18.34
N THR A 120 10.02 8.80 18.41
CA THR A 120 10.56 10.16 18.35
C THR A 120 10.33 10.80 16.98
N ARG A 121 10.64 10.08 15.89
CA ARG A 121 10.58 10.63 14.52
C ARG A 121 9.17 10.79 13.98
N LEU A 122 8.20 10.01 14.46
CA LEU A 122 6.78 10.18 14.13
C LEU A 122 6.04 11.10 15.12
N GLY A 123 6.71 11.54 16.18
CA GLY A 123 6.10 12.37 17.22
C GLY A 123 4.98 11.63 17.96
N LEU A 124 5.14 10.33 18.20
CA LEU A 124 4.18 9.46 18.89
C LEU A 124 4.32 9.60 20.41
N TYR A 125 4.36 10.85 20.88
CA TYR A 125 4.36 11.19 22.30
C TYR A 125 3.67 12.53 22.55
N ASP A 126 3.36 12.80 23.82
CA ASP A 126 2.86 14.07 24.32
C ASP A 126 3.75 14.54 25.48
N ASN A 127 3.76 15.85 25.73
CA ASN A 127 4.47 16.45 26.85
C ASN A 127 3.45 16.96 27.87
N VAL A 128 3.14 16.14 28.88
CA VAL A 128 2.16 16.47 29.91
C VAL A 128 2.89 16.92 31.17
N SER A 129 2.75 18.19 31.54
CA SER A 129 3.37 18.75 32.75
C SER A 129 4.89 18.55 32.84
N GLY A 130 5.58 18.53 31.69
CA GLY A 130 7.03 18.32 31.61
C GLY A 130 7.46 16.84 31.58
N ALA A 131 6.52 15.90 31.68
CA ALA A 131 6.78 14.47 31.48
C ALA A 131 6.49 14.06 30.03
N HIS A 132 7.40 13.25 29.47
CA HIS A 132 7.26 12.63 28.17
C HIS A 132 6.34 11.40 28.30
N VAL A 133 5.20 11.42 27.62
CA VAL A 133 4.21 10.34 27.65
C VAL A 133 4.04 9.81 26.24
N GLU A 134 4.52 8.59 25.99
CA GLU A 134 4.41 7.94 24.69
C GLU A 134 2.98 7.43 24.44
N TYR A 135 2.54 7.48 23.18
CA TYR A 135 1.36 6.75 22.76
C TYR A 135 1.73 5.29 22.47
N GLY A 136 0.81 4.37 22.78
CA GLY A 136 0.88 3.03 22.20
C GLY A 136 0.44 3.09 20.74
N TYR A 137 1.08 2.30 19.87
CA TYR A 137 0.76 2.29 18.45
C TYR A 137 0.96 0.92 17.80
N ASN A 138 0.16 0.67 16.76
CA ASN A 138 0.35 -0.39 15.79
C ASN A 138 0.21 0.20 14.39
N ILE A 139 1.24 0.05 13.56
CA ILE A 139 1.18 0.43 12.15
C ILE A 139 1.34 -0.85 11.34
N THR A 140 0.39 -1.19 10.50
CA THR A 140 0.46 -2.40 9.67
C THR A 140 0.07 -2.10 8.24
N ILE A 141 0.87 -2.60 7.30
CA ILE A 141 0.55 -2.63 5.88
C ILE A 141 -0.05 -4.00 5.57
N THR A 142 -1.25 -4.00 4.97
CA THR A 142 -1.98 -5.22 4.63
C THR A 142 -2.29 -5.31 3.14
N GLU A 143 -2.19 -6.51 2.60
CA GLU A 143 -2.62 -6.90 1.26
C GLU A 143 -3.67 -8.01 1.44
N ASN A 144 -4.83 -7.91 0.78
CA ASN A 144 -5.92 -8.89 0.90
C ASN A 144 -6.32 -9.24 2.35
N SER A 145 -6.27 -8.25 3.25
CA SER A 145 -6.53 -8.37 4.70
C SER A 145 -5.51 -9.16 5.51
N ALA A 146 -4.42 -9.63 4.90
CA ALA A 146 -3.26 -10.20 5.59
C ALA A 146 -2.11 -9.19 5.64
N PRO A 147 -1.23 -9.20 6.66
CA PRO A 147 -0.05 -8.35 6.65
C PRO A 147 0.85 -8.65 5.45
N LEU A 148 1.24 -7.59 4.75
CA LEU A 148 2.15 -7.68 3.61
C LEU A 148 3.48 -8.25 4.09
N LEU A 149 3.98 -9.25 3.36
CA LEU A 149 5.29 -9.85 3.60
C LEU A 149 6.30 -9.26 2.64
N LEU A 150 7.30 -8.55 3.17
CA LEU A 150 8.44 -8.08 2.41
C LEU A 150 9.68 -8.84 2.89
N ASN A 151 10.33 -9.58 2.01
CA ASN A 151 11.45 -10.48 2.34
C ASN A 151 11.14 -11.50 3.44
N GLY A 152 9.90 -11.97 3.51
CA GLY A 152 9.44 -12.91 4.54
C GLY A 152 9.11 -12.27 5.89
N THR A 153 9.28 -10.95 6.03
CA THR A 153 8.97 -10.23 7.27
C THR A 153 7.68 -9.43 7.11
N ARG A 154 6.84 -9.42 8.15
CA ARG A 154 5.56 -8.70 8.17
C ARG A 154 5.82 -7.20 8.27
N ALA A 155 5.24 -6.42 7.37
CA ALA A 155 5.28 -4.96 7.40
C ALA A 155 4.38 -4.38 8.52
N THR A 156 4.73 -4.69 9.77
CA THR A 156 4.07 -4.25 11.00
C THR A 156 5.10 -3.59 11.92
N PHE A 157 4.72 -2.46 12.52
CA PHE A 157 5.52 -1.66 13.43
C PHE A 157 4.75 -1.40 14.72
N GLY A 158 5.48 -1.33 15.84
CA GLY A 158 4.88 -1.12 17.15
C GLY A 158 4.37 -2.41 17.78
N GLU A 159 3.39 -2.30 18.67
CA GLU A 159 2.93 -3.38 19.54
C GLU A 159 1.49 -3.78 19.26
N THR A 160 1.03 -4.89 19.84
CA THR A 160 -0.36 -5.31 19.66
C THR A 160 -1.27 -4.41 20.52
N PRO A 161 -2.37 -3.86 19.97
CA PRO A 161 -3.28 -3.03 20.73
C PRO A 161 -3.85 -3.78 21.96
N PRO A 162 -3.92 -3.14 23.13
CA PRO A 162 -4.52 -3.72 24.33
C PRO A 162 -6.04 -3.83 24.20
N VAL A 163 -6.64 -4.83 24.85
CA VAL A 163 -8.07 -5.19 24.70
C VAL A 163 -9.03 -4.13 25.26
N ALA A 164 -8.58 -3.31 26.20
CA ALA A 164 -9.44 -2.41 26.98
C ALA A 164 -9.10 -0.90 26.83
N ALA A 165 -8.32 -0.52 25.83
CA ALA A 165 -7.99 0.89 25.58
C ALA A 165 -8.86 1.50 24.49
N ASP A 166 -9.04 2.82 24.58
CA ASP A 166 -9.61 3.61 23.48
C ASP A 166 -8.59 3.67 22.33
N ILE A 167 -8.89 2.97 21.24
CA ILE A 167 -8.03 2.88 20.06
C ILE A 167 -8.63 3.73 18.95
N TYR A 168 -7.83 4.63 18.38
CA TYR A 168 -8.19 5.32 17.14
C TYR A 168 -7.46 4.72 15.95
N LYS A 169 -8.18 4.52 14.85
CA LYS A 169 -7.70 3.86 13.64
C LYS A 169 -7.83 4.75 12.41
N VAL A 170 -6.76 4.85 11.63
CA VAL A 170 -6.76 5.46 10.30
C VAL A 170 -6.25 4.45 9.29
N THR A 171 -6.97 4.27 8.19
CA THR A 171 -6.56 3.40 7.09
C THR A 171 -6.42 4.22 5.81
N ARG A 172 -5.29 4.06 5.12
CA ARG A 172 -4.99 4.68 3.82
C ARG A 172 -4.82 3.59 2.76
N VAL A 173 -5.41 3.79 1.59
CA VAL A 173 -5.15 2.96 0.40
C VAL A 173 -3.88 3.47 -0.25
N VAL A 174 -2.96 2.56 -0.56
CA VAL A 174 -1.62 2.86 -1.09
C VAL A 174 -1.21 1.81 -2.13
N LEU A 175 -0.21 2.14 -2.92
CA LEU A 175 0.48 1.21 -3.81
C LEU A 175 1.87 0.95 -3.23
N VAL A 176 2.20 -0.31 -2.90
CA VAL A 176 3.47 -0.66 -2.27
C VAL A 176 4.37 -1.33 -3.28
N GLU A 177 5.62 -0.87 -3.36
CA GLU A 177 6.64 -1.54 -4.14
C GLU A 177 6.94 -2.93 -3.53
N THR A 178 6.66 -3.99 -4.28
CA THR A 178 6.86 -5.39 -3.84
C THR A 178 7.99 -6.09 -4.58
N GLY A 179 8.44 -5.54 -5.70
CA GLY A 179 9.52 -6.09 -6.49
C GLY A 179 9.73 -5.31 -7.79
N SER A 180 10.11 -6.01 -8.85
CA SER A 180 10.29 -5.42 -10.17
C SER A 180 9.54 -6.23 -11.22
N VAL A 181 9.08 -5.54 -12.27
CA VAL A 181 8.37 -6.14 -13.40
C VAL A 181 8.93 -5.58 -14.70
N ALA A 182 9.11 -6.43 -15.70
CA ALA A 182 9.31 -6.01 -17.08
C ALA A 182 8.03 -6.21 -17.87
N CYS A 183 7.51 -5.12 -18.44
CA CYS A 183 6.31 -5.12 -19.25
C CYS A 183 6.70 -5.14 -20.73
N PHE A 184 6.04 -5.99 -21.51
CA PHE A 184 6.24 -6.10 -22.95
C PHE A 184 4.89 -6.20 -23.65
N ASP A 185 4.74 -5.48 -24.75
CA ASP A 185 3.74 -5.86 -25.72
C ASP A 185 4.23 -7.08 -26.50
N ALA A 186 3.32 -7.97 -26.93
CA ALA A 186 3.73 -9.17 -27.66
C ALA A 186 4.49 -8.85 -28.95
N ASP A 187 4.28 -7.67 -29.54
CA ASP A 187 5.02 -7.18 -30.70
C ASP A 187 6.48 -6.82 -30.41
N GLU A 188 6.81 -6.48 -29.16
CA GLU A 188 8.16 -6.12 -28.71
C GLU A 188 9.01 -7.34 -28.36
N LEU A 189 8.35 -8.48 -28.13
CA LEU A 189 9.01 -9.74 -27.86
C LEU A 189 9.52 -10.34 -29.16
N THR A 190 10.83 -10.58 -29.21
CA THR A 190 11.46 -11.23 -30.35
C THR A 190 11.55 -12.73 -30.16
N ALA A 191 11.55 -13.45 -31.28
CA ALA A 191 11.48 -14.89 -31.29
C ALA A 191 12.35 -15.50 -32.40
N SER A 192 13.05 -16.59 -32.08
CA SER A 192 13.78 -17.38 -33.09
C SER A 192 12.86 -18.31 -33.90
N SER A 193 11.67 -18.58 -33.38
CA SER A 193 10.61 -19.39 -33.97
C SER A 193 9.28 -18.73 -33.59
N SER A 194 8.30 -18.67 -34.49
CA SER A 194 7.10 -17.83 -34.33
C SER A 194 6.39 -17.95 -32.97
N ASN A 195 6.51 -19.08 -32.27
CA ASN A 195 5.74 -19.37 -31.06
C ASN A 195 6.57 -19.37 -29.75
N ILE A 196 7.85 -19.00 -29.80
CA ILE A 196 8.72 -18.97 -28.60
C ILE A 196 9.36 -17.60 -28.45
N ALA A 197 8.88 -16.81 -27.48
CA ALA A 197 9.50 -15.55 -27.09
C ALA A 197 10.74 -15.84 -26.23
N LYS A 198 11.84 -15.12 -26.47
CA LYS A 198 13.08 -15.27 -25.70
C LYS A 198 13.42 -13.99 -24.96
N ILE A 199 13.66 -14.11 -23.66
CA ILE A 199 14.01 -12.99 -22.79
C ILE A 199 15.32 -13.30 -22.07
N ASN A 200 16.32 -12.45 -22.28
CA ASN A 200 17.58 -12.55 -21.57
C ASN A 200 17.52 -11.85 -20.22
N VAL A 201 17.93 -12.57 -19.18
CA VAL A 201 17.98 -12.09 -17.80
C VAL A 201 19.43 -12.15 -17.34
N SER A 202 19.99 -11.01 -16.97
CA SER A 202 21.32 -10.95 -16.36
C SER A 202 21.22 -11.32 -14.89
N GLY A 203 21.84 -12.40 -14.45
CA GLY A 203 22.02 -12.70 -13.03
C GLY A 203 23.15 -11.86 -12.41
N LEU A 204 23.39 -11.91 -11.10
CA LEU A 204 22.61 -12.55 -10.05
C LEU A 204 21.34 -11.71 -9.75
N GLN A 205 20.21 -12.37 -9.50
CA GLN A 205 18.96 -11.70 -9.11
C GLN A 205 18.74 -11.79 -7.59
N SER A 206 18.39 -10.67 -6.96
CA SER A 206 18.03 -10.59 -5.54
C SER A 206 16.54 -10.78 -5.30
N ASP A 207 15.72 -10.56 -6.32
CA ASP A 207 14.26 -10.59 -6.28
C ASP A 207 13.70 -11.41 -7.44
N ASN A 208 12.45 -11.86 -7.31
CA ASN A 208 11.79 -12.62 -8.37
C ASN A 208 11.76 -11.81 -9.66
N VAL A 209 12.03 -12.48 -10.78
CA VAL A 209 11.99 -11.89 -12.11
C VAL A 209 10.55 -11.96 -12.59
N THR A 210 9.86 -10.81 -12.63
CA THR A 210 8.46 -10.76 -13.05
C THR A 210 8.37 -10.19 -14.46
N ILE A 211 7.69 -10.92 -15.35
CA ILE A 211 7.49 -10.53 -16.74
C ILE A 211 5.98 -10.40 -16.96
N GLN A 212 5.55 -9.30 -17.56
CA GLN A 212 4.18 -9.06 -17.95
C GLN A 212 4.09 -8.89 -19.47
N ILE A 213 3.15 -9.59 -20.09
CA ILE A 213 2.96 -9.57 -21.54
C ILE A 213 1.51 -9.17 -21.84
N THR A 214 1.38 -8.18 -22.73
CA THR A 214 0.11 -7.62 -23.22
C THR A 214 -0.03 -7.77 -24.73
N ASP A 215 -1.24 -7.51 -25.24
CA ASP A 215 -1.55 -7.37 -26.67
C ASP A 215 -1.09 -8.56 -27.53
N PHE A 216 -1.56 -9.77 -27.18
CA PHE A 216 -1.17 -11.00 -27.86
C PHE A 216 -1.67 -11.07 -29.31
N ASN A 217 -0.75 -11.39 -30.22
CA ASN A 217 -1.05 -11.70 -31.63
C ASN A 217 -1.58 -13.13 -31.79
N VAL A 218 -2.89 -13.31 -31.60
CA VAL A 218 -3.56 -14.59 -31.77
C VAL A 218 -3.67 -14.97 -33.25
N THR A 219 -3.16 -16.14 -33.62
CA THR A 219 -3.12 -16.64 -35.01
C THR A 219 -4.06 -17.81 -35.29
N GLY A 220 -4.68 -18.39 -34.27
CA GLY A 220 -5.52 -19.59 -34.41
C GLY A 220 -6.53 -19.79 -33.27
N THR A 221 -7.22 -20.93 -33.31
CA THR A 221 -8.22 -21.29 -32.29
C THR A 221 -7.55 -21.86 -31.04
N SER A 222 -7.99 -21.44 -29.85
CA SER A 222 -7.41 -21.88 -28.56
C SER A 222 -5.95 -21.45 -28.38
N PRO A 223 -5.67 -20.13 -28.34
CA PRO A 223 -4.33 -19.65 -28.00
C PRO A 223 -4.04 -19.88 -26.51
N GLU A 224 -2.81 -20.29 -26.22
CA GLU A 224 -2.38 -20.61 -24.86
C GLU A 224 -0.90 -20.34 -24.62
N PHE A 225 -0.56 -20.01 -23.38
CA PHE A 225 0.79 -20.15 -22.85
C PHE A 225 0.98 -21.58 -22.34
N LYS A 226 1.99 -22.28 -22.87
CA LYS A 226 2.16 -23.72 -22.69
C LYS A 226 3.16 -24.07 -21.60
N ASN A 227 4.34 -23.44 -21.60
CA ASN A 227 5.36 -23.62 -20.56
C ASN A 227 6.45 -22.53 -20.67
N ALA A 228 7.40 -22.58 -19.73
CA ALA A 228 8.63 -21.82 -19.80
C ALA A 228 9.85 -22.75 -19.75
N THR A 229 10.96 -22.27 -20.31
CA THR A 229 12.27 -22.91 -20.32
C THR A 229 13.31 -21.93 -19.81
N LEU A 230 14.36 -22.44 -19.16
CA LEU A 230 15.56 -21.71 -18.78
C LEU A 230 16.74 -22.35 -19.50
N ASP A 231 17.44 -21.58 -20.33
CA ASP A 231 18.55 -22.06 -21.18
C ASP A 231 18.19 -23.30 -22.01
N GLY A 232 16.92 -23.38 -22.44
CA GLY A 232 16.37 -24.49 -23.22
C GLY A 232 15.89 -25.70 -22.38
N VAL A 233 16.00 -25.66 -21.06
CA VAL A 233 15.49 -26.71 -20.15
C VAL A 233 14.12 -26.32 -19.60
N ASN A 234 13.13 -27.21 -19.69
CA ASN A 234 11.79 -26.96 -19.13
C ASN A 234 11.86 -26.71 -17.62
N ILE A 235 11.20 -25.64 -17.19
CA ILE A 235 10.98 -25.32 -15.77
C ILE A 235 9.52 -25.56 -15.41
N THR A 236 9.27 -25.89 -14.14
CA THR A 236 7.96 -26.35 -13.66
C THR A 236 7.21 -25.25 -12.90
N SER A 237 5.95 -25.49 -12.56
CA SER A 237 5.12 -24.56 -11.77
C SER A 237 5.62 -24.31 -10.34
N SER A 238 6.61 -25.06 -9.84
CA SER A 238 7.28 -24.72 -8.58
C SER A 238 8.37 -23.65 -8.75
N ASN A 239 8.81 -23.42 -10.00
CA ASN A 239 9.87 -22.47 -10.32
C ASN A 239 9.32 -21.08 -10.66
N TYR A 240 8.06 -20.99 -11.05
CA TYR A 240 7.39 -19.73 -11.34
C TYR A 240 5.90 -19.81 -11.04
N ALA A 241 5.33 -18.68 -10.65
CA ALA A 241 3.89 -18.48 -10.56
C ALA A 241 3.41 -17.77 -11.83
N ALA A 242 2.19 -18.10 -12.28
CA ALA A 242 1.60 -17.48 -13.45
C ALA A 242 0.23 -16.91 -13.08
N TYR A 243 -0.05 -15.70 -13.56
CA TYR A 243 -1.27 -14.98 -13.29
C TYR A 243 -1.85 -14.49 -14.61
N LYS A 244 -3.17 -14.54 -14.72
CA LYS A 244 -3.89 -14.02 -15.87
C LYS A 244 -4.83 -12.91 -15.42
N ARG A 245 -4.88 -11.85 -16.22
CA ARG A 245 -5.86 -10.78 -16.09
C ARG A 245 -6.58 -10.60 -17.42
N THR A 246 -7.90 -10.42 -17.38
CA THR A 246 -8.68 -10.01 -18.55
C THR A 246 -8.82 -8.49 -18.57
N ASN A 247 -9.33 -7.91 -19.65
CA ASN A 247 -9.59 -6.47 -19.73
C ASN A 247 -10.59 -5.93 -18.66
N THR A 248 -11.29 -6.80 -17.93
CA THR A 248 -12.32 -6.43 -16.94
C THR A 248 -12.11 -7.02 -15.55
N SER A 249 -11.07 -7.85 -15.37
CA SER A 249 -10.82 -8.55 -14.09
C SER A 249 -9.51 -8.09 -13.46
N GLU A 250 -9.32 -8.42 -12.19
CA GLU A 250 -8.00 -8.38 -11.55
C GLU A 250 -7.15 -9.59 -11.96
N PHE A 251 -5.88 -9.60 -11.57
CA PHE A 251 -5.02 -10.76 -11.76
C PHE A 251 -5.50 -11.93 -10.90
N VAL A 252 -5.56 -13.12 -11.49
CA VAL A 252 -5.91 -14.36 -10.80
C VAL A 252 -4.84 -15.39 -11.08
N ASP A 253 -4.53 -16.23 -10.09
CA ASP A 253 -3.66 -17.40 -10.25
C ASP A 253 -4.13 -18.26 -11.43
N ALA A 254 -3.20 -18.61 -12.31
CA ALA A 254 -3.46 -19.38 -13.51
C ALA A 254 -2.63 -20.66 -13.51
N THR A 255 -3.29 -21.80 -13.76
CA THR A 255 -2.62 -23.09 -13.90
C THR A 255 -2.20 -23.28 -15.36
N VAL A 256 -0.94 -23.67 -15.57
CA VAL A 256 -0.36 -23.92 -16.90
C VAL A 256 -0.82 -25.28 -17.44
N PRO A 257 -1.25 -25.40 -18.73
CA PRO A 257 -1.29 -24.37 -19.77
C PRO A 257 -2.42 -23.35 -19.57
N ILE A 258 -2.16 -22.09 -19.92
CA ILE A 258 -3.06 -20.97 -19.69
C ILE A 258 -3.67 -20.54 -21.02
N SER A 259 -4.99 -20.67 -21.15
CA SER A 259 -5.70 -20.11 -22.30
C SER A 259 -5.65 -18.58 -22.27
N LEU A 260 -5.30 -17.97 -23.39
CA LEU A 260 -5.15 -16.53 -23.58
C LEU A 260 -6.14 -16.01 -24.62
N ASN A 261 -6.23 -14.69 -24.75
CA ASN A 261 -6.91 -13.96 -25.82
C ASN A 261 -6.05 -12.74 -26.17
N SER A 262 -6.36 -12.05 -27.26
CA SER A 262 -5.59 -10.87 -27.67
C SER A 262 -5.58 -9.73 -26.65
N THR A 263 -6.62 -9.61 -25.83
CA THR A 263 -6.77 -8.56 -24.82
C THR A 263 -6.38 -8.99 -23.40
N ASP A 264 -5.94 -10.24 -23.23
CA ASP A 264 -5.53 -10.73 -21.92
C ASP A 264 -4.11 -10.25 -21.58
N THR A 265 -3.86 -10.05 -20.29
CA THR A 265 -2.51 -9.81 -19.76
C THR A 265 -2.02 -11.07 -19.04
N LEU A 266 -0.84 -11.56 -19.42
CA LEU A 266 -0.15 -12.64 -18.71
C LEU A 266 0.94 -12.04 -17.83
N ARG A 267 1.02 -12.47 -16.56
CA ARG A 267 2.13 -12.15 -15.67
C ARG A 267 2.78 -13.44 -15.20
N LEU A 268 4.09 -13.54 -15.36
CA LEU A 268 4.91 -14.69 -14.95
C LEU A 268 5.93 -14.19 -13.92
N SER A 269 5.93 -14.78 -12.72
CA SER A 269 6.89 -14.44 -11.66
C SER A 269 7.82 -15.63 -11.43
N PHE A 270 9.05 -15.51 -11.92
CA PHE A 270 10.09 -16.54 -11.83
C PHE A 270 10.89 -16.38 -10.54
N ASN A 271 11.12 -17.48 -9.83
CA ASN A 271 11.86 -17.47 -8.59
C ASN A 271 13.32 -17.01 -8.83
N TYR A 272 13.79 -16.03 -8.04
CA TYR A 272 15.14 -15.48 -8.17
C TYR A 272 16.26 -16.52 -8.05
N THR A 273 16.01 -17.62 -7.32
CA THR A 273 16.95 -18.75 -7.16
C THR A 273 17.29 -19.45 -8.47
N LEU A 274 16.53 -19.22 -9.54
CA LEU A 274 16.85 -19.69 -10.89
C LEU A 274 18.04 -18.96 -11.52
N PHE A 275 18.42 -17.79 -11.01
CA PHE A 275 19.47 -16.93 -11.56
C PHE A 275 20.64 -16.74 -10.57
N PRO A 276 21.31 -17.81 -10.10
CA PRO A 276 22.23 -17.77 -8.95
C PRO A 276 23.61 -17.18 -9.24
N ALA A 277 23.99 -16.95 -10.49
CA ALA A 277 25.33 -16.50 -10.86
C ALA A 277 25.28 -15.21 -11.70
N PRO A 278 26.35 -14.40 -11.74
CA PRO A 278 26.46 -13.21 -12.57
C PRO A 278 26.69 -13.55 -14.05
N THR A 279 25.76 -14.30 -14.63
CA THR A 279 25.74 -14.75 -16.02
C THR A 279 24.42 -14.41 -16.68
N THR A 280 24.37 -14.36 -18.01
CA THR A 280 23.12 -14.20 -18.74
C THR A 280 22.40 -15.54 -18.87
N TYR A 281 21.13 -15.55 -18.49
CA TYR A 281 20.21 -16.67 -18.65
C TYR A 281 19.18 -16.33 -19.73
N THR A 282 18.77 -17.30 -20.51
CA THR A 282 17.73 -17.12 -21.54
C THR A 282 16.45 -17.83 -21.10
N LEU A 283 15.42 -17.04 -20.78
CA LEU A 283 14.06 -17.53 -20.60
C LEU A 283 13.39 -17.71 -21.96
N GLY A 284 12.95 -18.93 -22.27
CA GLY A 284 12.11 -19.20 -23.44
C GLY A 284 10.67 -19.44 -22.99
N LEU A 285 9.73 -18.64 -23.50
CA LEU A 285 8.31 -18.75 -23.21
C LEU A 285 7.60 -19.40 -24.40
N GLU A 286 7.05 -20.59 -24.22
CA GLU A 286 6.39 -21.36 -25.29
C GLU A 286 4.88 -21.05 -25.33
N PHE A 287 4.40 -20.69 -26.52
CA PHE A 287 2.99 -20.41 -26.76
C PHE A 287 2.42 -21.29 -27.89
N VAL A 288 1.11 -21.39 -27.96
CA VAL A 288 0.38 -22.07 -29.03
C VAL A 288 -0.62 -21.07 -29.63
N ASN A 289 -0.70 -21.02 -30.96
CA ASN A 289 -1.56 -20.09 -31.72
C ASN A 289 -1.35 -18.60 -31.37
N ILE A 290 -0.14 -18.25 -30.94
CA ILE A 290 0.32 -16.87 -30.72
C ILE A 290 1.63 -16.71 -31.47
N SER A 291 1.77 -15.60 -32.21
CA SER A 291 2.98 -15.32 -32.99
C SER A 291 3.73 -14.08 -32.49
N PHE A 292 5.05 -14.17 -32.46
CA PHE A 292 5.95 -13.06 -32.14
C PHE A 292 6.72 -12.63 -33.38
N THR A 293 7.12 -11.35 -33.43
CA THR A 293 7.83 -10.80 -34.59
C THR A 293 9.28 -11.31 -34.63
N PRO A 294 9.69 -12.05 -35.68
CA PRO A 294 11.05 -12.57 -35.77
C PRO A 294 12.00 -11.47 -36.25
N VAL A 295 12.58 -10.72 -35.32
CA VAL A 295 13.59 -9.69 -35.58
C VAL A 295 14.93 -10.08 -34.93
N PRO A 296 16.09 -9.83 -35.57
CA PRO A 296 17.38 -9.93 -34.90
C PRO A 296 17.63 -8.72 -33.97
N PRO A 297 18.17 -8.90 -32.75
CA PRO A 297 18.49 -10.18 -32.11
C PRO A 297 17.21 -10.94 -31.68
N PRO A 298 17.20 -12.29 -31.75
CA PRO A 298 16.03 -13.10 -31.44
C PRO A 298 15.86 -13.31 -29.93
N TYR A 299 16.09 -12.25 -29.15
CA TYR A 299 15.81 -12.13 -27.74
C TYR A 299 15.57 -10.66 -27.37
N THR A 300 14.80 -10.43 -26.31
CA THR A 300 14.64 -9.12 -25.67
C THR A 300 15.35 -9.13 -24.32
N ASN A 301 15.97 -8.03 -23.89
CA ASN A 301 16.63 -7.98 -22.59
C ASN A 301 15.62 -7.56 -21.50
N TYR A 302 15.57 -8.33 -20.41
CA TYR A 302 14.76 -8.02 -19.23
C TYR A 302 15.10 -6.63 -18.69
N SER A 303 16.39 -6.35 -18.49
CA SER A 303 16.92 -5.13 -17.86
C SER A 303 16.56 -3.83 -18.57
N GLU A 304 16.18 -3.88 -19.85
CA GLU A 304 15.83 -2.69 -20.64
C GLU A 304 14.42 -2.18 -20.34
N ASN A 305 13.54 -3.03 -19.78
CA ASN A 305 12.12 -2.73 -19.56
C ASN A 305 11.70 -2.90 -18.10
N VAL A 306 12.67 -2.95 -17.16
CA VAL A 306 12.37 -3.16 -15.73
C VAL A 306 11.88 -1.88 -15.09
N GLU A 307 10.73 -2.00 -14.45
CA GLU A 307 10.15 -0.97 -13.59
C GLU A 307 9.80 -1.55 -12.22
N PRO A 308 9.64 -0.72 -11.18
CA PRO A 308 9.17 -1.21 -9.88
C PRO A 308 7.74 -1.76 -9.99
N LEU A 309 7.52 -2.95 -9.44
CA LEU A 309 6.19 -3.56 -9.34
C LEU A 309 5.48 -3.01 -8.10
N TYR A 310 4.31 -2.42 -8.32
CA TYR A 310 3.46 -1.91 -7.25
C TYR A 310 2.20 -2.75 -7.11
N GLU A 311 1.89 -3.13 -5.88
CA GLU A 311 0.66 -3.85 -5.54
C GLU A 311 -0.24 -3.03 -4.61
N PRO A 312 -1.58 -3.08 -4.78
CA PRO A 312 -2.52 -2.41 -3.90
C PRO A 312 -2.45 -2.93 -2.46
N ALA A 313 -2.31 -2.01 -1.51
CA ALA A 313 -2.27 -2.33 -0.09
C ALA A 313 -3.03 -1.30 0.75
N ARG A 314 -3.19 -1.61 2.03
CA ARG A 314 -3.80 -0.73 3.04
C ARG A 314 -2.82 -0.50 4.17
N LEU A 315 -2.37 0.73 4.34
CA LEU A 315 -1.60 1.17 5.52
C LEU A 315 -2.60 1.55 6.61
N THR A 316 -2.54 0.85 7.74
CA THR A 316 -3.38 1.10 8.91
C THR A 316 -2.52 1.58 10.07
N VAL A 317 -2.93 2.69 10.69
CA VAL A 317 -2.33 3.24 11.90
C VAL A 317 -3.37 3.18 13.02
N GLU A 318 -3.03 2.48 14.10
CA GLU A 318 -3.79 2.39 15.33
C GLU A 318 -2.98 3.04 16.45
N VAL A 319 -3.63 3.91 17.24
CA VAL A 319 -2.99 4.66 18.33
C VAL A 319 -3.89 4.64 19.56
N TRP A 320 -3.29 4.47 20.74
CA TRP A 320 -3.99 4.47 22.03
C TRP A 320 -3.10 5.09 23.13
N ARG A 321 -3.68 5.23 24.33
CA ARG A 321 -3.00 5.63 25.57
C ARG A 321 -3.13 4.55 26.63
#